data_AF-A0A2U2SPU0-F1
#
_entry.id   AF-A0A2U2SPU0-F1
#
_cell.length_a   1.000
_cell.length_b   1.000
_cell.length_c   1.000
_cell.angle_alpha   90.00
_cell.angle_beta   90.00
_cell.angle_gamma   90.00
#
_symmetry.space_group_name_H-M   'P 1'
#
loop_
_entity.id
_entity.type
_entity.pdbx_description
1 polymer ?
#
loop_
_entity_poly.entity_id
_entity_poly.type
_entity_poly.pdbx_seq_one_letter_code
_entity_poly.pdbx_strand_id
1 'polypeptide(L)' 'MSYTLIVHIANAEPIVGEVDELPKPTDSLIILHEPRQRDGKEVPYIDRESMVAIFPIHRISFIEVITPLEEEEIIGFVRE' A
#
# COMPACT_ATOMS: atom_id res chain seq x y z
N MET A 1 4.56 9.17 -8.92
CA MET A 1 4.72 7.71 -8.78
C MET A 1 3.80 7.31 -7.66
N SER A 2 2.93 6.32 -7.85
CA SER A 2 2.12 5.77 -6.77
C SER A 2 2.96 4.81 -5.93
N TYR A 3 2.72 4.78 -4.63
CA TYR A 3 3.25 3.78 -3.72
C TYR A 3 2.24 2.65 -3.60
N THR A 4 2.69 1.41 -3.78
CA THR A 4 1.89 0.24 -3.42
C THR A 4 2.04 -0.01 -1.92
N LEU A 5 0.92 -0.09 -1.21
CA LEU A 5 0.89 -0.34 0.23
C LEU A 5 0.20 -1.66 0.54
N ILE A 6 0.68 -2.36 1.57
CA ILE A 6 -0.10 -3.39 2.26
C ILE A 6 -0.54 -2.82 3.61
N VAL A 7 -1.85 -2.75 3.84
CA VAL A 7 -2.44 -2.14 5.02
C VAL A 7 -3.06 -3.21 5.90
N HIS A 8 -2.56 -3.32 7.14
CA HIS A 8 -3.02 -4.28 8.13
C HIS A 8 -4.05 -3.63 9.06
N ILE A 9 -5.33 -3.88 8.81
CA ILE A 9 -6.45 -3.31 9.57
C ILE A 9 -6.77 -4.21 10.77
N ALA A 10 -7.00 -3.63 11.95
CA ALA A 10 -7.33 -4.39 13.15
C ALA A 10 -8.61 -5.24 12.95
N ASN A 11 -8.49 -6.55 13.21
CA ASN A 11 -9.55 -7.55 13.06
C ASN A 11 -10.05 -7.75 11.62
N ALA A 12 -9.22 -7.46 10.62
CA ALA A 12 -9.51 -7.73 9.22
C ALA A 12 -8.27 -8.30 8.51
N GLU A 13 -8.50 -8.98 7.39
CA GLU A 13 -7.41 -9.43 6.53
C GLU A 13 -6.69 -8.23 5.89
N PRO A 14 -5.35 -8.31 5.68
CA PRO A 14 -4.59 -7.24 5.06
C PRO A 14 -5.02 -7.01 3.61
N ILE A 15 -5.05 -5.74 3.21
CA ILE A 15 -5.41 -5.32 1.85
C ILE A 15 -4.25 -4.60 1.19
N VAL A 16 -4.19 -4.68 -0.14
CA VAL A 16 -3.25 -3.97 -0.99
C VAL A 16 -3.98 -2.82 -1.67
N GLY A 17 -3.34 -1.67 -1.77
CA GLY A 17 -3.84 -0.53 -2.52
C GLY A 17 -2.73 0.44 -2.86
N GLU A 18 -3.08 1.47 -3.62
CA GLU A 18 -2.13 2.49 -4.06
C GLU A 18 -2.40 3.84 -3.40
N VAL A 19 -1.35 4.61 -3.15
CA VAL A 19 -1.41 6.00 -2.71
C VAL A 19 -0.48 6.88 -3.52
N ASP A 20 -0.87 8.12 -3.79
CA ASP A 20 0.01 9.08 -4.46
C ASP A 20 1.10 9.63 -3.52
N GLU A 21 0.76 9.79 -2.24
CA GLU A 21 1.67 10.23 -1.17
C GLU A 21 1.57 9.28 0.02
N LEU A 22 2.71 9.02 0.67
CA LEU A 22 2.72 8.26 1.93
C LEU A 22 2.02 9.05 3.05
N PRO A 23 1.28 8.39 3.95
CA PRO A 23 0.60 9.06 5.06
C PRO A 23 1.60 9.75 5.99
N LYS A 24 1.29 10.99 6.37
CA LYS A 24 2.09 11.80 7.28
C LYS A 24 1.66 11.54 8.73
N PRO A 25 2.54 11.80 9.72
CA PRO A 25 2.18 11.62 11.14
C PRO A 25 0.97 12.43 11.61
N THR A 26 0.59 13.50 10.89
CA THR A 26 -0.55 14.36 11.19
C THR A 26 -1.85 13.91 10.53
N ASP A 27 -1.79 12.94 9.62
CA ASP A 27 -2.97 12.47 8.91
C ASP A 27 -3.83 11.61 9.84
N SER A 28 -5.14 11.71 9.69
CA SER A 28 -6.11 10.89 10.44
C SER A 28 -6.72 9.78 9.59
N LEU A 29 -6.55 9.88 8.27
CA LEU A 29 -7.13 9.02 7.25
C LEU A 29 -6.03 8.60 6.27
N ILE A 30 -6.19 7.42 5.70
CA ILE A 30 -5.48 6.99 4.50
C ILE A 30 -6.50 6.73 3.40
N ILE A 31 -6.18 7.17 2.19
CA ILE A 31 -7.01 7.02 1.00
C ILE A 31 -6.31 6.01 0.10
N LEU A 32 -6.86 4.81 -0.02
CA LEU A 32 -6.33 3.75 -0.87
C LEU A 32 -7.09 3.70 -2.19
N HIS A 33 -6.34 3.66 -3.28
CA HIS A 33 -6.86 3.41 -4.63
C HIS A 33 -6.76 1.92 -4.96
N GLU A 34 -7.78 1.42 -5.65
CA GLU A 34 -7.90 0.02 -6.11
C GLU A 34 -7.63 -1.02 -5.00
N PRO A 35 -8.35 -0.94 -3.86
CA PRO A 35 -8.15 -1.84 -2.75
C PRO A 35 -8.53 -3.27 -3.12
N ARG A 36 -7.61 -4.21 -2.88
CA ARG A 36 -7.77 -5.64 -3.16
C ARG A 36 -7.13 -6.48 -2.06
N GLN A 37 -7.52 -7.74 -1.96
CA GLN A 37 -6.77 -8.70 -1.15
C GLN A 37 -5.38 -8.93 -1.74
N ARG A 38 -4.45 -9.47 -0.94
CA ARG A 38 -3.08 -9.77 -1.40
C ARG A 38 -3.01 -10.72 -2.59
N ASP A 39 -4.01 -11.58 -2.77
CA ASP A 39 -4.12 -12.50 -3.91
C ASP A 39 -4.79 -11.87 -5.14
N GLY A 40 -5.13 -10.57 -5.08
CA GLY A 40 -5.75 -9.82 -6.16
C GLY A 40 -7.28 -9.86 -6.18
N LYS A 41 -7.94 -10.59 -5.27
CA LYS A 41 -9.40 -10.62 -5.19
C LYS A 41 -9.99 -9.36 -4.58
N GLU A 42 -11.29 -9.17 -4.78
CA GLU A 42 -12.08 -8.12 -4.13
C GLU A 42 -12.02 -8.22 -2.60
N VAL A 43 -12.03 -7.08 -1.92
CA VAL A 43 -12.12 -7.02 -0.46
C VAL A 43 -13.59 -7.26 -0.05
N PRO A 44 -13.92 -8.23 0.83
CA PRO A 44 -15.31 -8.65 1.06
C PRO A 44 -16.22 -7.58 1.68
N TYR A 45 -15.62 -6.59 2.33
CA TYR A 45 -16.31 -5.50 3.03
C TYR A 45 -16.23 -4.16 2.29
N ILE A 46 -15.71 -4.14 1.06
CA ILE A 46 -15.69 -2.96 0.18
C ILE A 46 -16.63 -3.26 -0.99
N ASP A 47 -17.40 -2.25 -1.40
CA ASP A 47 -18.29 -2.38 -2.56
C ASP A 47 -17.48 -2.58 -3.85
N ARG A 48 -17.98 -3.43 -4.75
CA ARG A 48 -17.30 -3.79 -6.01
C ARG A 48 -17.10 -2.60 -6.94
N GLU A 49 -17.98 -1.60 -6.88
CA GLU A 49 -17.89 -0.41 -7.72
C GLU A 49 -16.97 0.65 -7.11
N SER A 50 -16.49 0.45 -5.88
CA SER A 50 -15.64 1.42 -5.17
C SER A 50 -14.19 1.32 -5.63
N MET A 51 -13.72 2.33 -6.37
CA MET A 51 -12.31 2.45 -6.75
C MET A 51 -11.42 3.01 -5.65
N VAL A 52 -12.02 3.65 -4.65
CA VAL A 52 -11.31 4.32 -3.55
C VAL A 52 -11.92 3.89 -2.23
N ALA A 53 -11.07 3.59 -1.23
CA ALA A 53 -11.50 3.34 0.13
C ALA A 53 -10.72 4.21 1.11
N ILE A 54 -11.43 4.81 2.06
CA ILE A 54 -10.85 5.70 3.07
C ILE A 54 -10.90 4.99 4.42
N PHE A 55 -9.74 4.83 5.05
CA PHE A 55 -9.63 4.17 6.36
C PHE A 55 -9.10 5.13 7.41
N PRO A 56 -9.63 5.09 8.64
CA PRO A 56 -9.02 5.81 9.76
C PRO A 56 -7.70 5.15 10.18
N ILE A 57 -6.65 5.97 10.32
CA ILE A 57 -5.31 5.47 10.66
C ILE A 57 -5.28 4.78 12.03
N HIS A 58 -6.08 5.25 12.99
CA HIS A 58 -6.15 4.63 14.33
C HIS A 58 -6.71 3.18 14.34
N ARG A 59 -7.24 2.69 13.22
CA ARG A 59 -7.67 1.28 13.05
C ARG A 59 -6.61 0.41 12.39
N ILE A 60 -5.52 1.00 11.92
CA ILE A 60 -4.44 0.31 11.20
C ILE A 60 -3.36 -0.09 12.21
N SER A 61 -2.97 -1.35 12.19
CA SER A 61 -1.90 -1.90 13.03
C SER A 61 -0.53 -1.45 12.53
N PHE A 62 -0.28 -1.59 11.23
CA PHE A 62 0.92 -1.09 10.53
C PHE A 62 0.69 -1.08 9.01
N ILE A 63 1.61 -0.45 8.28
CA ILE A 63 1.60 -0.30 6.82
C ILE A 63 2.94 -0.77 6.28
N GLU A 64 2.93 -1.62 5.25
CA GLU A 64 4.12 -1.96 4.46
C GLU A 64 4.16 -1.10 3.21
N VAL A 65 5.29 -0.49 2.91
CA VAL A 65 5.53 0.22 1.65
C VAL A 65 6.27 -0.73 0.72
N ILE A 66 5.62 -1.11 -0.37
CA ILE A 66 6.22 -1.99 -1.38
C ILE A 66 6.90 -1.10 -2.43
N THR A 67 8.20 -0.93 -2.27
CA THR A 67 9.04 -0.36 -3.33
C THR A 67 9.34 -1.48 -4.33
N PRO A 68 9.14 -1.28 -5.65
CA PRO A 68 9.74 -2.19 -6.62
C PRO A 68 11.24 -2.23 -6.34
N LEU A 69 11.84 -3.43 -6.32
CA LEU A 69 13.29 -3.58 -6.19
C LEU A 69 13.96 -2.59 -7.16
N GLU A 70 14.68 -1.60 -6.63
CA GLU A 70 15.62 -0.85 -7.46
C GLU A 70 16.59 -1.91 -8.01
N GLU A 71 16.72 -1.99 -9.33
CA GLU A 71 17.84 -2.73 -9.93
C GLU A 71 19.10 -2.17 -9.27
N GLU A 72 19.75 -2.96 -8.40
CA GLU A 72 21.06 -2.59 -7.88
C GLU A 72 21.94 -2.31 -9.09
N GLU A 73 22.31 -1.05 -9.32
CA GLU A 73 23.32 -0.70 -10.31
C GLU A 73 24.59 -1.46 -9.91
N ILE A 74 24.88 -2.55 -10.61
CA ILE A 74 26.14 -3.27 -10.47
C ILE A 74 27.22 -2.32 -10.96
N ILE A 75 27.85 -1.58 -10.04
CA ILE A 75 29.05 -0.78 -10.35
C ILE A 75 30.18 -1.77 -10.66
N GLY A 76 30.30 -2.13 -11.93
CA GLY A 76 31.39 -2.94 -12.46
C GLY A 76 32.67 -2.13 -12.47
N PHE A 77 33.48 -2.25 -11.41
CA PHE A 77 34.85 -1.73 -11.42
C PHE A 77 35.71 -2.58 -12.37
N VAL A 78 35.91 -2.11 -13.59
CA VAL A 78 36.97 -2.61 -14.47
C VAL A 78 38.28 -1.98 -14.00
N ARG A 79 39.24 -2.80 -13.54
CA ARG A 79 40.63 -2.38 -13.35
C ARG A 79 41.42 -2.72 -14.62
N GLU A 80 42.13 -1.72 -15.13
CA GLU A 80 43.12 -1.82 -16.21
C GLU A 80 44.39 -2.57 -15.75
#